data_AF-A0A1G1YWC4-F1
#
_entry.id   AF-A0A1G1YWC4-F1
#
_cell.length_a   1.000
_cell.length_b   1.000
_cell.length_c   1.000
_cell.angle_alpha   90.00
_cell.angle_beta   90.00
_cell.angle_gamma   90.00
#
_symmetry.space_group_name_H-M   'P 1'
#
loop_
_entity.id
_entity.type
_entity.pdbx_description
1 polymer ?
#
loop_
_entity_poly.entity_id
_entity_poly.type
_entity_poly.pdbx_seq_one_letter_code
_entity_poly.pdbx_strand_id
1 'polypeptide(L)'
;MKKILFYFVAILVLVVPKTASAHCPLCVAGAGALAVLATSLGVSSVVVGILIGAFALALGLWLAPLVKKRYIPYQKQILTLLIAVTTIIPVMPFIKDYGPLYISLGGKYGTPWHNTYTIDLFLFGSVVGALLMLMAPSVSKLVTKVRKHQMPYQGVAITLLLLVIASGIAQIIQW
;
A
#
# COMPACT_ATOMS: atom_id res chain seq x y z
N MET A 1 30.79 1.21 -10.09
CA MET A 1 29.98 1.79 -9.00
C MET A 1 29.49 3.21 -9.30
N LYS A 2 30.34 4.18 -9.69
CA LYS A 2 29.90 5.57 -10.00
C LYS A 2 28.86 5.73 -11.12
N LYS A 3 28.91 4.88 -12.17
CA LYS A 3 27.94 4.93 -13.30
C LYS A 3 26.53 4.47 -12.92
N ILE A 4 26.41 3.51 -12.01
CA ILE A 4 25.10 3.01 -11.50
C ILE A 4 24.46 4.08 -10.62
N LEU A 5 25.26 4.73 -9.75
CA LEU A 5 24.80 5.84 -8.92
C LEU A 5 24.31 7.01 -9.78
N PHE A 6 25.01 7.32 -10.86
CA PHE A 6 24.64 8.40 -11.80
C PHE A 6 23.35 8.09 -12.57
N TYR A 7 23.16 6.83 -13.00
CA TYR A 7 21.91 6.38 -13.62
C TYR A 7 20.73 6.43 -12.65
N PHE A 8 20.96 6.07 -11.39
CA PHE A 8 19.94 6.09 -10.33
C PHE A 8 19.51 7.53 -10.01
N VAL A 9 20.47 8.46 -9.94
CA VAL A 9 20.21 9.90 -9.74
C VAL A 9 19.53 10.51 -10.97
N ALA A 10 19.91 10.12 -12.19
CA ALA A 10 19.28 10.59 -13.42
C ALA A 10 17.81 10.13 -13.52
N ILE A 11 17.52 8.88 -13.15
CA ILE A 11 16.15 8.37 -13.05
C ILE A 11 15.37 9.09 -11.95
N LEU A 12 16.00 9.39 -10.81
CA LEU A 12 15.36 10.11 -9.72
C LEU A 12 14.98 11.55 -10.11
N VAL A 13 15.78 12.20 -10.97
CA VAL A 13 15.53 13.55 -11.49
C VAL A 13 14.46 13.55 -12.58
N LEU A 14 14.38 12.52 -13.44
CA LEU A 14 13.31 12.41 -14.44
C LEU A 14 11.94 12.06 -13.85
N VAL A 15 11.89 11.51 -12.64
CA VAL A 15 10.64 11.11 -11.96
C VAL A 15 10.04 12.26 -11.13
N VAL A 16 10.64 13.45 -11.10
CA VAL A 16 10.12 14.61 -10.35
C VAL A 16 8.95 15.26 -11.10
N PRO A 17 7.68 15.06 -10.68
CA PRO A 17 6.55 15.68 -11.35
C PRO A 17 6.39 17.10 -10.81
N LYS A 18 6.38 18.11 -11.70
CA LYS A 18 6.21 19.54 -11.38
C LYS A 18 4.88 19.91 -10.71
N THR A 19 3.95 18.97 -10.56
CA THR A 19 2.65 19.25 -9.96
C THR A 19 2.17 18.03 -9.19
N ALA A 20 2.06 18.18 -7.87
CA ALA A 20 1.43 17.22 -6.97
C ALA A 20 -0.08 17.10 -7.29
N SER A 21 -0.40 16.42 -8.38
CA SER A 21 -1.74 15.87 -8.60
C SER A 21 -1.85 14.49 -7.98
N ALA A 22 -3.07 14.12 -7.57
CA ALA A 22 -3.49 12.97 -6.76
C ALA A 22 -3.15 11.55 -7.28
N HIS A 23 -2.14 11.41 -8.14
CA HIS A 23 -1.77 10.23 -8.89
C HIS A 23 -0.26 10.00 -8.79
N CYS A 24 0.26 9.89 -7.56
CA CYS A 24 1.67 10.09 -7.29
C CYS A 24 2.53 8.87 -7.70
N PRO A 25 3.31 8.94 -8.82
CA PRO A 25 4.24 7.87 -9.18
C PRO A 25 5.33 7.69 -8.11
N LEU A 26 5.58 8.72 -7.30
CA LEU A 26 6.52 8.67 -6.20
C LEU A 26 6.05 7.75 -5.06
N CYS A 27 4.74 7.68 -4.79
CA CYS A 27 4.20 6.73 -3.81
C CYS A 27 4.30 5.29 -4.31
N VAL A 28 4.09 5.05 -5.62
CA VAL A 28 4.31 3.75 -6.25
C VAL A 28 5.77 3.34 -6.11
N ALA A 29 6.70 4.23 -6.48
CA ALA A 29 8.13 3.97 -6.37
C ALA A 29 8.56 3.75 -4.92
N GLY A 30 8.06 4.57 -3.98
CA GLY A 30 8.37 4.47 -2.57
C GLY A 30 7.81 3.21 -1.91
N ALA A 31 6.53 2.90 -2.12
CA ALA A 31 5.93 1.67 -1.60
C ALA A 31 6.56 0.41 -2.21
N GLY A 32 6.88 0.44 -3.51
CA GLY A 32 7.60 -0.65 -4.18
C GLY A 32 9.01 -0.84 -3.64
N ALA A 33 9.76 0.24 -3.44
CA ALA A 33 11.10 0.18 -2.83
C ALA A 33 11.04 -0.36 -1.40
N LEU A 34 10.09 0.11 -0.59
CA LEU A 34 9.88 -0.40 0.76
C LEU A 34 9.49 -1.88 0.77
N ALA A 35 8.63 -2.33 -0.15
CA ALA A 35 8.24 -3.73 -0.27
C ALA A 35 9.46 -4.63 -0.56
N VAL A 36 10.29 -4.23 -1.53
CA VAL A 36 11.52 -4.98 -1.87
C VAL A 36 12.52 -5.00 -0.71
N LEU A 37 12.66 -3.88 0.01
CA LEU A 37 13.50 -3.82 1.21
C LEU A 37 12.97 -4.74 2.30
N ALA A 38 11.66 -4.75 2.55
CA ALA A 38 11.04 -5.60 3.56
C ALA A 38 11.20 -7.09 3.24
N THR A 39 11.04 -7.50 1.97
CA THR A 39 11.27 -8.90 1.57
C THR A 39 12.73 -9.30 1.67
N SER A 40 13.66 -8.40 1.34
CA SER A 40 15.11 -8.66 1.43
C SER A 40 15.59 -8.78 2.87
N LEU A 41 14.92 -8.09 3.80
CA LEU A 41 15.20 -8.14 5.24
C LEU A 41 14.50 -9.31 5.96
N GLY A 42 13.70 -10.11 5.26
CA GLY A 42 12.97 -11.24 5.85
C GLY A 42 11.88 -10.82 6.84
N VAL A 43 11.25 -9.66 6.61
CA VAL A 43 10.20 -9.13 7.49
C VAL A 43 8.93 -9.98 7.40
N SER A 44 8.10 -9.96 8.46
CA SER A 44 6.85 -10.72 8.54
C SER A 44 5.88 -10.46 7.37
N SER A 45 5.10 -11.48 7.02
CA SER A 45 4.18 -11.43 5.89
C SER A 45 3.04 -10.41 6.00
N VAL A 46 2.71 -9.94 7.21
CA VAL A 46 1.74 -8.84 7.39
C VAL A 46 2.33 -7.53 6.87
N VAL A 47 3.59 -7.24 7.18
CA VAL A 47 4.25 -6.00 6.75
C VAL A 47 4.41 -5.99 5.24
N VAL A 48 4.84 -7.12 4.66
CA VAL A 48 4.93 -7.27 3.20
C VAL A 48 3.55 -7.10 2.57
N GLY A 49 2.50 -7.66 3.19
CA GLY A 49 1.11 -7.42 2.80
C GLY A 49 0.75 -5.93 2.78
N ILE A 50 1.00 -5.20 3.87
CA ILE A 50 0.72 -3.75 3.99
C ILE A 50 1.40 -2.96 2.86
N LEU A 51 2.67 -3.23 2.61
CA LEU A 51 3.43 -2.51 1.58
C LEU A 51 2.93 -2.82 0.17
N ILE A 52 2.60 -4.08 -0.11
CA ILE A 52 2.11 -4.51 -1.43
C ILE A 52 0.68 -4.03 -1.67
N GLY A 53 -0.17 -4.01 -0.66
CA GLY A 53 -1.52 -3.44 -0.76
C GLY A 53 -1.52 -1.94 -1.01
N ALA A 54 -0.65 -1.20 -0.33
CA ALA A 54 -0.45 0.23 -0.56
C ALA A 54 0.11 0.51 -1.96
N PHE A 55 1.08 -0.29 -2.42
CA PHE A 55 1.63 -0.24 -3.77
C PHE A 55 0.56 -0.51 -4.84
N ALA A 56 -0.24 -1.55 -4.66
CA ALA A 56 -1.31 -1.94 -5.58
C ALA A 56 -2.36 -0.83 -5.75
N LEU A 57 -2.77 -0.19 -4.66
CA LEU A 57 -3.67 0.97 -4.74
C LEU A 57 -3.01 2.20 -5.34
N ALA A 58 -1.75 2.49 -4.99
CA ALA A 58 -1.02 3.62 -5.57
C ALA A 58 -0.91 3.47 -7.10
N LEU A 59 -0.65 2.26 -7.58
CA LEU A 59 -0.62 1.90 -9.00
C LEU A 59 -1.98 2.07 -9.66
N GLY A 60 -3.04 1.50 -9.05
CA GLY A 60 -4.39 1.60 -9.58
C GLY A 60 -4.84 3.06 -9.71
N LEU A 61 -4.56 3.87 -8.69
CA LEU A 61 -4.85 5.30 -8.72
C LEU A 61 -4.05 5.99 -9.82
N TRP A 62 -2.77 5.66 -10.01
CA TRP A 62 -1.94 6.27 -11.05
C TRP A 62 -2.36 5.90 -12.48
N LEU A 63 -2.73 4.64 -12.71
CA LEU A 63 -3.08 4.11 -14.03
C LEU A 63 -4.54 4.39 -14.43
N ALA A 64 -5.48 4.44 -13.48
CA ALA A 64 -6.89 4.70 -13.78
C ALA A 64 -7.18 5.95 -14.65
N PRO A 65 -6.52 7.10 -14.47
CA PRO A 65 -6.73 8.28 -15.32
C PRO A 65 -6.04 8.20 -16.70
N LEU A 66 -5.10 7.27 -16.95
CA LEU A 66 -4.48 7.11 -18.28
C LEU A 66 -5.51 6.68 -19.33
N VAL A 67 -6.58 6.01 -18.90
CA VAL A 67 -7.70 5.61 -19.77
C VAL A 67 -8.60 6.81 -20.03
N LYS A 68 -8.41 7.48 -21.17
CA LYS A 68 -9.17 8.67 -21.59
C LYS A 68 -10.63 8.37 -21.99
N LYS A 69 -10.92 7.16 -22.47
CA LYS A 69 -12.28 6.77 -22.88
C LYS A 69 -13.11 6.32 -21.68
N ARG A 70 -14.14 7.11 -21.33
CA ARG A 70 -15.16 6.75 -20.35
C ARG A 70 -16.43 6.30 -21.07
N TYR A 71 -16.84 5.06 -20.84
CA TYR A 71 -18.09 4.49 -21.33
C TYR A 71 -19.12 4.28 -20.21
N ILE A 72 -18.69 4.21 -18.94
CA ILE A 72 -19.53 3.83 -17.79
C ILE A 72 -19.30 4.81 -16.61
N PRO A 73 -20.33 5.15 -15.80
CA PRO A 73 -20.11 5.85 -14.53
C PRO A 73 -19.19 5.04 -13.59
N TYR A 74 -18.37 5.72 -12.79
CA TYR A 74 -17.41 5.11 -11.83
C TYR A 74 -16.31 4.19 -12.42
N GLN A 75 -16.12 4.17 -13.75
CA GLN A 75 -15.11 3.34 -14.42
C GLN A 75 -13.68 3.48 -13.85
N LYS A 76 -13.30 4.66 -13.35
CA LYS A 76 -11.98 4.89 -12.74
C LYS A 76 -11.77 4.12 -11.43
N GLN A 77 -12.79 4.06 -10.58
CA GLN A 77 -12.71 3.33 -9.31
C GLN A 77 -12.70 1.83 -9.57
N ILE A 78 -13.55 1.35 -10.47
CA ILE A 78 -13.58 -0.06 -10.89
C ILE A 78 -12.21 -0.45 -11.45
N LEU A 79 -11.63 0.38 -12.31
CA LEU A 79 -10.31 0.12 -12.89
C LEU A 79 -9.20 0.16 -11.84
N THR A 80 -9.24 1.10 -10.88
CA THR A 80 -8.30 1.14 -9.75
C THR A 80 -8.35 -0.14 -8.93
N LEU A 81 -9.55 -0.60 -8.61
CA LEU A 81 -9.79 -1.81 -7.81
C LEU A 81 -9.35 -3.06 -8.58
N LEU A 82 -9.66 -3.12 -9.88
CA LEU A 82 -9.24 -4.21 -10.76
C LEU A 82 -7.72 -4.30 -10.84
N ILE A 83 -7.02 -3.18 -11.03
CA ILE A 83 -5.56 -3.14 -11.06
C ILE A 83 -4.98 -3.58 -9.72
N ALA A 84 -5.57 -3.13 -8.61
CA ALA A 84 -5.10 -3.50 -7.29
C ALA A 84 -5.24 -5.01 -7.04
N VAL A 85 -6.40 -5.59 -7.38
CA VAL A 85 -6.67 -7.03 -7.26
C VAL A 85 -5.75 -7.84 -8.19
N THR A 86 -5.61 -7.43 -9.45
CA THR A 86 -4.68 -8.04 -10.40
C THR A 86 -3.21 -7.96 -9.96
N THR A 87 -2.84 -6.99 -9.13
CA THR A 87 -1.47 -6.89 -8.59
C THR A 87 -1.28 -7.81 -7.38
N ILE A 88 -2.31 -7.99 -6.54
CA ILE A 88 -2.23 -8.80 -5.31
C ILE A 88 -2.26 -10.30 -5.61
N ILE A 89 -3.14 -10.74 -6.52
CA ILE A 89 -3.31 -12.16 -6.89
C ILE A 89 -2.00 -12.86 -7.31
N PRO A 90 -1.19 -12.33 -8.25
CA PRO A 90 0.02 -13.01 -8.71
C PRO A 90 1.14 -13.00 -7.66
N VAL A 91 1.07 -12.13 -6.67
CA VAL A 91 2.06 -12.03 -5.58
C VAL A 91 1.74 -12.99 -4.44
N MET A 92 0.46 -13.30 -4.23
CA MET A 92 -0.03 -14.24 -3.21
C MET A 92 0.68 -15.61 -3.19
N PRO A 93 0.99 -16.29 -4.32
CA PRO A 93 1.69 -17.57 -4.27
C PRO A 93 3.15 -17.50 -3.81
N PHE A 94 3.79 -16.33 -3.86
CA PHE A 94 5.18 -16.15 -3.45
C PHE A 94 5.35 -15.91 -1.94
N ILE A 95 4.29 -15.50 -1.25
CA ILE A 95 4.30 -15.12 0.18
C ILE A 95 3.18 -15.89 0.87
N LYS A 96 3.31 -17.21 0.93
CA LYS A 96 2.34 -18.09 1.59
C LYS A 96 2.66 -18.23 3.07
N ASP A 97 2.28 -17.24 3.86
CA ASP A 97 2.19 -17.37 5.32
C ASP A 97 0.73 -17.31 5.76
N TYR A 98 0.19 -18.50 6.00
CA TYR A 98 -1.10 -18.70 6.64
C TYR A 98 -0.91 -18.65 8.14
N GLY A 99 -1.56 -17.72 8.82
CA GLY A 99 -1.58 -17.68 10.28
C GLY A 99 -2.98 -18.00 10.79
N PRO A 100 -3.08 -18.75 11.90
CA PRO A 100 -4.37 -19.05 12.51
C PRO A 100 -4.89 -17.80 13.22
N LEU A 101 -6.02 -17.25 12.75
CA LEU A 101 -6.74 -16.18 13.45
C LEU A 101 -7.88 -16.83 14.24
N TYR A 102 -7.66 -16.99 15.53
CA TYR A 102 -8.63 -17.61 16.43
C TYR A 102 -9.69 -16.59 16.84
N ILE A 103 -10.86 -16.66 16.21
CA ILE A 103 -12.00 -15.80 16.51
C ILE A 103 -12.90 -16.56 17.49
N SER A 104 -12.74 -16.31 18.78
CA SER A 104 -13.59 -16.89 19.83
C SER A 104 -14.69 -15.92 20.25
N LEU A 105 -15.60 -15.60 19.33
CA LEU A 105 -16.86 -14.95 19.69
C LEU A 105 -17.84 -16.02 20.13
N GLY A 106 -17.65 -16.53 21.36
CA GLY A 106 -18.60 -17.32 22.17
C GLY A 106 -19.55 -18.29 21.44
N GLY A 107 -19.30 -19.60 21.55
CA GLY A 107 -20.13 -20.65 20.96
C GLY A 107 -19.47 -22.03 21.03
N LYS A 108 -20.15 -23.09 20.61
CA LYS A 108 -19.55 -24.44 20.50
C LYS A 108 -18.61 -24.49 19.29
N TYR A 109 -17.52 -25.24 19.41
CA TYR A 109 -16.57 -25.50 18.32
C TYR A 109 -17.29 -26.00 17.05
N GLY A 110 -17.03 -25.36 15.90
CA GLY A 110 -17.58 -25.75 14.59
C GLY A 110 -18.74 -24.90 14.08
N THR A 111 -19.14 -23.87 14.83
CA THR A 111 -20.11 -22.86 14.37
C THR A 111 -19.37 -21.81 13.52
N PRO A 112 -19.96 -21.19 12.47
CA PRO A 112 -19.32 -20.11 11.71
C PRO A 112 -18.84 -18.92 12.56
N TRP A 113 -19.35 -18.79 13.79
CA TRP A 113 -18.96 -17.79 14.79
C TRP A 113 -17.87 -18.25 15.78
N HIS A 114 -17.52 -19.54 15.78
CA HIS A 114 -16.56 -20.18 16.69
C HIS A 114 -15.76 -21.24 15.92
N ASN A 115 -14.96 -20.79 14.96
CA ASN A 115 -14.10 -21.64 14.15
C ASN A 115 -12.77 -20.94 13.87
N THR A 116 -11.69 -21.72 13.79
CA THR A 116 -10.35 -21.19 13.47
C THR A 116 -10.32 -20.91 11.98
N TYR A 117 -10.57 -19.65 11.60
CA TYR A 117 -10.37 -19.23 10.21
C TYR A 117 -8.86 -19.04 9.98
N THR A 118 -8.32 -19.81 9.05
CA THR A 118 -7.00 -19.54 8.48
C THR A 118 -7.12 -18.31 7.59
N ILE A 119 -6.90 -17.13 8.16
CA ILE A 119 -6.87 -15.89 7.41
C ILE A 119 -5.45 -15.73 6.88
N ASP A 120 -5.32 -15.45 5.58
CA ASP A 120 -4.05 -15.03 5.00
C ASP A 120 -3.62 -13.69 5.63
N LEU A 121 -2.60 -13.72 6.50
CA LEU A 121 -2.04 -12.53 7.15
C LEU A 121 -1.56 -11.52 6.10
N PHE A 122 -1.08 -12.02 4.97
CA PHE A 122 -0.75 -11.23 3.79
C PHE A 122 -1.95 -10.45 3.24
N LEU A 123 -3.10 -11.11 3.12
CA LEU A 123 -4.33 -10.53 2.56
C LEU A 123 -4.90 -9.48 3.51
N PHE A 124 -4.88 -9.77 4.83
CA PHE A 124 -5.22 -8.79 5.86
C PHE A 124 -4.29 -7.57 5.81
N GLY A 125 -2.98 -7.81 5.75
CA GLY A 125 -1.99 -6.74 5.61
C GLY A 125 -2.25 -5.90 4.37
N SER A 126 -2.51 -6.53 3.22
CA SER A 126 -2.81 -5.85 1.96
C SER A 126 -4.04 -4.95 2.02
N VAL A 127 -5.11 -5.42 2.65
CA VAL A 127 -6.32 -4.61 2.88
C VAL A 127 -6.02 -3.42 3.78
N VAL A 128 -5.26 -3.61 4.86
CA VAL A 128 -4.85 -2.53 5.77
C VAL A 128 -3.97 -1.50 5.04
N GLY A 129 -3.00 -1.94 4.26
CA GLY A 129 -2.12 -1.07 3.46
C GLY A 129 -2.88 -0.27 2.41
N ALA A 130 -3.84 -0.91 1.74
CA ALA A 130 -4.77 -0.26 0.82
C ALA A 130 -5.60 0.82 1.55
N LEU A 131 -6.18 0.49 2.70
CA LEU A 131 -6.97 1.44 3.49
C LEU A 131 -6.15 2.66 3.93
N LEU A 132 -4.92 2.42 4.41
CA LEU A 132 -3.99 3.49 4.81
C LEU A 132 -3.67 4.41 3.63
N MET A 133 -3.47 3.85 2.43
CA MET A 133 -3.19 4.64 1.23
C MET A 133 -4.38 5.52 0.81
N LEU A 134 -5.63 5.06 0.99
CA LEU A 134 -6.83 5.87 0.76
C LEU A 134 -7.02 6.97 1.81
N MET A 135 -6.65 6.70 3.07
CA MET A 135 -6.79 7.68 4.16
C MET A 135 -5.70 8.75 4.17
N ALA A 136 -4.51 8.44 3.67
CA ALA A 136 -3.37 9.36 3.68
C ALA A 136 -3.63 10.75 3.05
N PRO A 137 -4.31 10.91 1.90
CA PRO A 137 -4.63 12.23 1.38
C PRO A 137 -5.61 13.02 2.26
N SER A 138 -6.52 12.34 2.96
CA SER A 138 -7.44 12.98 3.92
C SER A 138 -6.68 13.49 5.16
N VAL A 139 -5.75 12.68 5.67
CA VAL A 139 -4.85 13.09 6.76
C VAL A 139 -3.99 14.27 6.33
N SER A 140 -3.45 14.25 5.10
CA SER A 140 -2.68 15.37 4.56
C SER A 140 -3.50 16.66 4.54
N LYS A 141 -4.77 16.63 4.08
CA LYS A 141 -5.64 17.81 4.07
C LYS A 141 -5.95 18.34 5.47
N LEU A 142 -6.09 17.44 6.45
CA LEU A 142 -6.31 17.81 7.86
C LEU A 142 -5.09 18.58 8.41
N VAL A 143 -3.89 18.05 8.16
CA VAL A 143 -2.62 18.69 8.57
C VAL A 143 -2.43 20.04 7.88
N THR A 144 -2.80 20.16 6.60
CA THR A 144 -2.76 21.44 5.88
C THR A 144 -3.71 22.47 6.46
N LYS A 145 -4.92 22.05 6.88
CA LYS A 145 -5.91 22.93 7.50
C LYS A 145 -5.43 23.51 8.83
N VAL A 146 -4.62 22.74 9.57
CA VAL A 146 -4.01 23.16 10.83
C VAL A 146 -2.77 24.05 10.60
N ARG A 147 -1.90 23.70 9.63
CA ARG A 147 -0.65 24.46 9.38
C ARG A 147 -0.80 25.72 8.52
N LYS A 148 -1.91 25.91 7.80
CA LYS A 148 -2.16 27.01 6.82
C LYS A 148 -1.14 27.12 5.66
N HIS A 149 -0.06 26.34 5.65
CA HIS A 149 0.96 26.34 4.59
C HIS A 149 1.20 24.91 4.08
N GLN A 150 1.25 24.74 2.75
CA GLN A 150 1.52 23.45 2.09
C GLN A 150 3.02 23.33 1.83
N MET A 151 3.65 22.33 2.43
CA MET A 151 5.02 21.95 2.02
C MET A 151 4.95 21.16 0.70
N PRO A 152 5.91 21.37 -0.22
CA PRO A 152 6.01 20.52 -1.41
C PRO A 152 6.20 19.06 -0.97
N TYR A 153 5.49 18.12 -1.60
CA TYR A 153 5.51 16.67 -1.33
C TYR A 153 4.97 16.22 0.04
N GLN A 154 4.27 17.07 0.77
CA GLN A 154 3.71 16.73 2.09
C GLN A 154 2.85 15.45 2.07
N GLY A 155 2.03 15.25 1.04
CA GLY A 155 1.22 14.03 0.91
C GLY A 155 2.05 12.76 0.79
N VAL A 156 3.15 12.80 0.01
CA VAL A 156 4.03 11.64 -0.17
C VAL A 156 4.79 11.34 1.11
N ALA A 157 5.37 12.37 1.73
CA ALA A 157 6.08 12.23 3.00
C ALA A 157 5.17 11.62 4.08
N ILE A 158 3.91 12.09 4.17
CA ILE A 158 2.92 11.53 5.10
C ILE A 158 2.57 10.08 4.75
N THR A 159 2.33 9.75 3.46
CA THR A 159 2.02 8.37 3.06
C THR A 159 3.14 7.39 3.44
N LEU A 160 4.39 7.73 3.12
CA LEU A 160 5.54 6.86 3.39
C LEU A 160 5.80 6.74 4.88
N LEU A 161 5.72 7.85 5.61
CA LEU A 161 5.89 7.84 7.06
C LEU A 161 4.80 7.00 7.75
N LEU A 162 3.54 7.11 7.30
CA LEU A 162 2.44 6.31 7.82
C LEU A 162 2.63 4.81 7.54
N LEU A 163 3.10 4.46 6.33
CA LEU A 163 3.42 3.07 5.96
C LEU A 163 4.56 2.50 6.79
N VAL A 164 5.63 3.27 7.02
CA VAL A 164 6.77 2.85 7.85
C VAL A 164 6.33 2.64 9.30
N ILE A 165 5.53 3.55 9.86
CA ILE A 165 5.00 3.41 11.23
C ILE A 165 4.09 2.18 11.33
N ALA A 166 3.15 2.01 10.40
CA ALA A 166 2.25 0.85 10.39
C ALA A 166 3.02 -0.47 10.26
N SER A 167 4.06 -0.49 9.42
CA SER A 167 4.95 -1.64 9.25
C SER A 167 5.73 -1.93 10.54
N GLY A 168 6.28 -0.91 11.20
CA GLY A 168 6.99 -1.06 12.47
C GLY A 168 6.08 -1.58 13.60
N ILE A 169 4.86 -1.07 13.69
CA ILE A 169 3.86 -1.55 14.67
C ILE A 169 3.50 -3.01 14.39
N ALA A 170 3.24 -3.37 13.13
CA ALA A 170 2.92 -4.75 12.75
C ALA A 170 4.08 -5.70 13.07
N GLN A 171 5.32 -5.25 12.90
CA GLN A 171 6.50 -6.04 13.23
C GLN A 171 6.66 -6.25 14.74
N ILE A 172 6.39 -5.23 15.57
CA ILE A 172 6.43 -5.34 17.03
C ILE A 172 5.33 -6.29 17.56
N ILE A 173 4.15 -6.29 16.95
CA ILE A 173 3.03 -7.15 17.36
C ILE A 173 3.29 -8.64 17.06
N GLN A 174 4.10 -8.93 16.06
CA GLN A 174 4.41 -10.31 15.64
C GLN A 174 5.69 -10.88 16.25
N TRP A 175 6.43 -10.08 17.03
CA TRP A 175 7.64 -10.49 17.75
C TRP A 175 7.31 -10.81 19.21
#